data_AF-A0A835GG88-F1
#
_entry.id   AF-A0A835GG88-F1
#
_cell.length_a   1.000
_cell.length_b   1.000
_cell.length_c   1.000
_cell.angle_alpha   90.00
_cell.angle_beta   90.00
_cell.angle_gamma   90.00
#
_symmetry.space_group_name_H-M   'P 1'
#
loop_
_entity.id
_entity.type
_entity.pdbx_description
1 polymer ?
#
loop_
_entity_poly.entity_id
_entity_poly.type
_entity_poly.pdbx_seq_one_letter_code
_entity_poly.pdbx_strand_id
1 'polypeptide(L)'
;MDITFMKPIQPKVFKAIKDLDIEALKNFTQDEMRPIIPCLVRMALIAPLDTTRACGEAKKDVLTLLAGIDLVNFIVSLLSIEFNALESDLKKEQQMRLKNGSQCTETFLIQSINNGITSDFEQSDSPRKVRLVLSELLLMQAQLTEYNQNKNSNVECGVKPSELFDNDVY
;
A
#
# COMPACT_ATOMS: atom_id res chain seq x y z
N MET A 1 21.06 -0.47 18.31
CA MET A 1 20.99 0.37 17.10
C MET A 1 19.69 1.15 17.24
N ASP A 2 19.76 2.45 17.58
CA ASP A 2 18.56 3.28 17.76
C ASP A 2 17.84 3.41 16.42
N ILE A 3 16.77 2.63 16.26
CA ILE A 3 15.88 2.71 15.10
C ILE A 3 15.02 3.96 15.34
N THR A 4 15.56 5.13 15.00
CA THR A 4 14.76 6.36 14.95
C THR A 4 13.81 6.23 13.78
N PHE A 5 12.64 5.64 14.05
CA PHE A 5 11.61 5.31 13.06
C PHE A 5 11.13 6.52 12.25
N MET A 6 11.26 7.73 12.80
CA MET A 6 10.87 9.00 12.17
C MET A 6 11.85 10.10 12.57
N LYS A 7 12.56 10.69 11.60
CA LYS A 7 13.32 11.93 11.83
C LYS A 7 12.32 13.09 12.02
N PRO A 8 12.50 13.95 13.04
CA PRO A 8 11.62 15.11 13.23
C PRO A 8 11.72 16.07 12.04
N ILE A 9 10.57 16.55 11.55
CA ILE A 9 10.50 17.54 10.47
C ILE A 9 10.98 18.89 11.02
N GLN A 10 11.95 19.50 10.36
CA GLN A 10 12.46 20.80 10.77
C GLN A 10 11.39 21.90 10.59
N PRO A 11 11.31 22.90 11.48
CA PRO A 11 10.30 23.97 11.39
C PRO A 11 10.28 24.70 10.04
N LYS A 12 11.45 24.88 9.39
CA LYS A 12 11.54 25.48 8.06
C LYS A 12 10.83 24.66 6.97
N VAL A 13 10.92 23.33 7.04
CA VAL A 13 10.28 22.40 6.09
C VAL A 13 8.77 22.45 6.28
N PHE A 14 8.31 22.43 7.54
CA PHE A 14 6.89 22.57 7.86
C PHE A 14 6.32 23.93 7.42
N LYS A 15 7.06 25.02 7.61
CA LYS A 15 6.64 26.34 7.16
C LYS A 15 6.51 26.39 5.63
N ALA A 16 7.50 25.89 4.91
CA ALA A 16 7.50 25.90 3.45
C ALA A 16 6.32 25.10 2.86
N ILE A 17 5.97 23.95 3.44
CA ILE A 17 4.78 23.21 2.97
C ILE A 17 3.46 23.90 3.35
N LYS A 18 3.37 24.48 4.55
CA LYS A 18 2.17 25.20 5.01
C LYS A 18 1.86 26.41 4.14
N ASP A 19 2.90 27.16 3.76
CA ASP A 19 2.80 28.38 2.96
C ASP A 19 2.91 28.13 1.45
N LEU A 20 3.14 26.86 1.05
CA LEU A 20 3.44 26.44 -0.32
C LEU A 20 4.54 27.29 -0.98
N ASP A 21 5.63 27.50 -0.24
CA ASP A 21 6.81 28.25 -0.70
C ASP A 21 7.67 27.37 -1.62
N ILE A 22 7.37 27.42 -2.92
CA ILE A 22 8.05 26.65 -3.96
C ILE A 22 9.55 26.99 -4.04
N GLU A 23 9.93 28.23 -3.81
CA GLU A 23 11.33 28.66 -3.87
C GLU A 23 12.13 28.03 -2.73
N ALA A 24 11.58 28.02 -1.52
CA ALA A 24 12.20 27.32 -0.39
C ALA A 24 12.30 25.80 -0.65
N LEU A 25 11.22 25.18 -1.16
CA LEU A 25 11.17 23.74 -1.43
C LEU A 25 12.23 23.28 -2.44
N LYS A 26 12.50 24.07 -3.48
CA LYS A 26 13.54 23.78 -4.48
C LYS A 26 14.96 23.71 -3.90
N ASN A 27 15.19 24.36 -2.76
CA ASN A 27 16.51 24.45 -2.12
C ASN A 27 16.71 23.41 -1.00
N PHE A 28 15.72 22.56 -0.72
CA PHE A 28 15.83 21.54 0.32
C PHE A 28 16.65 20.34 -0.14
N THR A 29 17.37 19.75 0.81
CA THR A 29 18.08 18.48 0.60
C THR A 29 17.10 17.32 0.44
N GLN A 30 17.56 16.18 -0.09
CA GLN A 30 16.72 14.99 -0.20
C GLN A 30 16.15 14.53 1.15
N ASP A 31 16.94 14.63 2.23
CA ASP A 31 16.51 14.26 3.59
C ASP A 31 15.39 15.15 4.13
N GLU A 32 15.40 16.43 3.76
CA GLU A 32 14.36 17.40 4.15
C GLU A 32 13.10 17.25 3.29
N MET A 33 13.27 16.92 2.01
CA MET A 33 12.17 16.69 1.06
C MET A 33 11.43 15.39 1.33
N ARG A 34 12.15 14.30 1.63
CA ARG A 34 11.59 12.95 1.79
C ARG A 34 10.33 12.87 2.66
N PRO A 35 10.26 13.46 3.87
CA PRO A 35 9.07 13.36 4.72
C PRO A 35 7.84 14.08 4.17
N ILE A 36 8.01 15.06 3.27
CA ILE A 36 6.90 15.88 2.77
C ILE A 36 6.40 15.47 1.37
N ILE A 37 7.14 14.61 0.65
CA ILE A 37 6.74 14.09 -0.67
C ILE A 37 5.31 13.55 -0.67
N PRO A 38 4.87 12.69 0.27
CA PRO A 38 3.50 12.14 0.23
C PRO A 38 2.43 13.23 0.28
N CYS A 39 2.68 14.32 1.02
CA CYS A 39 1.74 15.43 1.14
C CYS A 39 1.70 16.26 -0.16
N LEU A 40 2.86 16.55 -0.75
CA LEU A 40 2.97 17.26 -2.03
C LEU A 40 2.31 16.47 -3.17
N VAL A 41 2.53 15.14 -3.22
CA VAL A 41 1.88 14.26 -4.20
C VAL A 41 0.36 14.31 -4.04
N ARG A 42 -0.16 14.22 -2.79
CA ARG A 42 -1.61 14.36 -2.57
C ARG A 42 -2.15 15.71 -3.01
N MET A 43 -1.47 16.81 -2.67
CA MET A 43 -1.88 18.15 -3.10
C MET A 43 -1.92 18.27 -4.64
N ALA A 44 -0.98 17.63 -5.34
CA ALA A 44 -0.93 17.63 -6.79
C ALA A 44 -2.01 16.76 -7.45
N LEU A 45 -2.36 15.62 -6.85
CA LEU A 45 -3.31 14.66 -7.43
C LEU A 45 -4.78 14.99 -7.13
N ILE A 46 -5.08 15.64 -6.02
CA ILE A 46 -6.46 16.00 -5.67
C ILE A 46 -7.00 17.08 -6.62
N ALA A 47 -8.30 17.01 -6.92
CA ALA A 47 -9.00 18.06 -7.65
C ALA A 47 -8.95 19.37 -6.84
N PRO A 48 -8.41 20.47 -7.40
CA PRO A 48 -8.29 21.70 -6.64
C PRO A 48 -9.68 22.29 -6.41
N LEU A 49 -9.92 22.78 -5.19
CA LEU A 49 -11.14 23.53 -4.87
C LEU A 49 -11.09 24.94 -5.48
N ASP A 50 -9.88 25.46 -5.68
CA ASP A 50 -9.59 26.75 -6.31
C ASP A 50 -9.19 26.55 -7.78
N THR A 51 -9.97 27.15 -8.69
CA THR A 51 -9.75 27.06 -10.14
C THR A 51 -9.09 28.32 -10.71
N THR A 52 -8.63 29.24 -9.85
CA THR A 52 -7.89 30.43 -10.28
C THR A 52 -6.60 30.04 -11.01
N ARG A 53 -6.16 30.93 -11.90
CA ARG A 53 -4.92 30.75 -12.65
C ARG A 53 -3.70 30.60 -11.74
N ALA A 54 -3.65 31.36 -10.65
CA ALA A 54 -2.56 31.31 -9.67
C ALA A 54 -2.46 29.93 -9.02
N CYS A 55 -3.59 29.33 -8.61
CA CYS A 55 -3.61 27.97 -8.08
C CYS A 55 -3.12 26.94 -9.12
N GLY A 56 -3.56 27.10 -10.37
CA GLY A 56 -3.11 26.25 -11.48
C GLY A 56 -1.59 26.33 -11.76
N GLU A 57 -1.01 27.53 -11.66
CA GLU A 57 0.44 27.74 -11.81
C GLU A 57 1.22 27.13 -10.64
N ALA A 58 0.81 27.38 -9.39
CA ALA A 58 1.43 26.76 -8.21
C ALA A 58 1.38 25.22 -8.25
N LYS A 59 0.26 24.65 -8.71
CA LYS A 59 0.12 23.20 -8.90
C LYS A 59 1.11 22.65 -9.94
N LYS A 60 1.33 23.37 -11.04
CA LYS A 60 2.34 22.98 -12.05
C LYS A 60 3.74 22.99 -11.45
N ASP A 61 4.08 24.01 -10.67
CA ASP A 61 5.38 24.10 -10.02
C ASP A 61 5.64 22.93 -9.05
N VAL A 62 4.63 22.54 -8.27
CA VAL A 62 4.71 21.35 -7.40
C VAL A 62 4.92 20.07 -8.23
N LEU A 63 4.17 19.90 -9.32
CA LEU A 63 4.34 18.75 -10.21
C LEU A 63 5.74 18.70 -10.82
N THR A 64 6.28 19.84 -11.26
CA THR A 64 7.64 19.94 -11.79
C THR A 64 8.69 19.59 -10.73
N LEU A 65 8.51 20.05 -9.49
CA LEU A 65 9.38 19.68 -8.37
C LEU A 65 9.38 18.16 -8.11
N LEU A 66 8.19 17.54 -8.16
CA LEU A 66 8.03 16.10 -7.91
C LEU A 66 8.55 15.23 -9.06
N ALA A 67 8.48 15.70 -10.31
CA ALA A 67 8.90 14.94 -11.48
C ALA A 67 10.39 14.53 -11.46
N GLY A 68 11.23 15.25 -10.72
CA GLY A 68 12.66 14.95 -10.57
C GLY A 68 13.01 13.95 -9.46
N ILE A 69 12.01 13.35 -8.79
CA ILE A 69 12.23 12.50 -7.61
C ILE A 69 11.76 11.06 -7.89
N ASP A 70 12.70 10.12 -7.93
CA ASP A 70 12.44 8.70 -8.25
C ASP A 70 11.35 8.07 -7.36
N LEU A 71 11.36 8.42 -6.07
CA LEU A 71 10.41 7.90 -5.08
C LEU A 71 8.95 8.30 -5.38
N VAL A 72 8.72 9.36 -6.16
CA VAL A 72 7.37 9.88 -6.43
C VAL A 72 6.50 8.84 -7.13
N ASN A 73 7.03 8.11 -8.12
CA ASN A 73 6.24 7.09 -8.82
C ASN A 73 5.77 5.99 -7.87
N PHE A 74 6.63 5.58 -6.94
CA PHE A 74 6.28 4.62 -5.90
C PHE A 74 5.21 5.18 -4.94
N ILE A 75 5.36 6.43 -4.50
CA ILE A 75 4.37 7.10 -3.63
C ILE A 75 3.03 7.28 -4.35
N VAL A 76 3.03 7.66 -5.63
CA VAL A 76 1.82 7.76 -6.47
C VAL A 76 1.14 6.39 -6.56
N SER A 77 1.89 5.32 -6.77
CA SER A 77 1.37 3.95 -6.81
C SER A 77 0.69 3.58 -5.48
N LEU A 78 1.29 3.92 -4.34
CA LEU A 78 0.71 3.68 -3.01
C LEU A 78 -0.53 4.54 -2.73
N LEU A 79 -0.50 5.81 -3.10
CA LEU A 79 -1.61 6.74 -2.86
C LEU A 79 -2.80 6.52 -3.80
N SER A 80 -2.58 5.88 -4.94
CA SER A 80 -3.61 5.53 -5.92
C SER A 80 -4.41 4.27 -5.55
N ILE A 81 -4.11 3.62 -4.43
CA ILE A 81 -4.86 2.44 -3.99
C ILE A 81 -6.29 2.85 -3.61
N GLU A 82 -7.28 2.28 -4.29
CA GLU A 82 -8.70 2.47 -3.99
C GLU A 82 -9.13 1.56 -2.82
N PHE A 83 -8.99 2.07 -1.59
CA PHE A 83 -9.29 1.30 -0.39
C PHE A 83 -10.76 0.87 -0.28
N ASN A 84 -11.71 1.66 -0.78
CA ASN A 84 -13.13 1.31 -0.73
C ASN A 84 -13.46 0.07 -1.60
N ALA A 85 -12.91 0.01 -2.81
CA ALA A 85 -13.03 -1.15 -3.68
C ALA A 85 -12.33 -2.37 -3.07
N LEU A 86 -11.11 -2.17 -2.55
CA LEU A 86 -10.36 -3.22 -1.87
C LEU A 86 -11.10 -3.79 -0.65
N GLU A 87 -11.70 -2.93 0.18
CA GLU A 87 -12.49 -3.36 1.34
C GLU A 87 -13.74 -4.15 0.92
N SER A 88 -14.41 -3.71 -0.15
CA SER A 88 -15.56 -4.43 -0.73
C SER A 88 -15.16 -5.84 -1.19
N ASP A 89 -14.04 -5.96 -1.91
CA ASP A 89 -13.51 -7.23 -2.37
C ASP A 89 -13.08 -8.13 -1.20
N LEU A 90 -12.45 -7.55 -0.17
CA LEU A 90 -12.05 -8.26 1.06
C LEU A 90 -13.26 -8.86 1.78
N LYS A 91 -14.34 -8.09 1.94
CA LYS A 91 -15.59 -8.56 2.58
C LYS A 91 -16.22 -9.72 1.81
N LYS A 92 -16.24 -9.64 0.47
CA LYS A 92 -16.74 -10.74 -0.38
C LYS A 92 -15.89 -11.99 -0.22
N GLU A 93 -14.57 -11.85 -0.19
CA GLU A 93 -13.66 -12.97 0.01
C GLU A 93 -13.81 -13.63 1.38
N GLN A 94 -13.92 -12.84 2.45
CA GLN A 94 -14.22 -13.34 3.79
C GLN A 94 -15.54 -14.11 3.82
N GLN A 95 -16.61 -13.56 3.23
CA GLN A 95 -17.90 -14.24 3.17
C GLN A 95 -17.85 -15.54 2.37
N MET A 96 -17.08 -15.58 1.28
CA MET A 96 -16.90 -16.79 0.48
C MET A 96 -16.17 -17.87 1.28
N ARG A 97 -15.05 -17.52 1.93
CA ARG A 97 -14.24 -18.45 2.73
C ARG A 97 -15.00 -18.96 3.96
N LEU A 98 -15.91 -18.18 4.55
CA LEU A 98 -16.80 -18.67 5.61
C LEU A 98 -17.76 -19.77 5.13
N LYS A 99 -18.16 -19.75 3.86
CA LYS A 99 -19.06 -20.76 3.27
C LYS A 99 -18.33 -21.99 2.76
N ASN A 100 -17.19 -21.77 2.11
CA ASN A 100 -16.48 -22.80 1.34
C ASN A 100 -15.24 -23.35 2.06
N GLY A 101 -14.86 -22.75 3.19
CA GLY A 101 -13.67 -23.13 3.93
C GLY A 101 -12.36 -22.75 3.25
N SER A 102 -11.25 -23.30 3.74
CA SER A 102 -9.89 -23.07 3.25
C SER A 102 -9.58 -23.82 1.95
N GLN A 103 -10.48 -24.69 1.47
CA GLN A 103 -10.35 -25.33 0.16
C GLN A 103 -10.78 -24.42 -1.00
N CYS A 104 -11.29 -23.23 -0.69
CA CYS A 104 -11.67 -22.27 -1.70
C CYS A 104 -10.43 -21.68 -2.39
N THR A 105 -10.21 -22.11 -3.65
CA THR A 105 -9.13 -21.62 -4.51
C THR A 105 -9.51 -20.35 -5.28
N GLU A 106 -10.80 -20.00 -5.29
CA GLU A 106 -11.30 -18.77 -5.89
C GLU A 106 -11.06 -17.60 -4.93
N THR A 107 -10.55 -16.49 -5.47
CA THR A 107 -10.29 -15.26 -4.71
C THR A 107 -10.89 -14.08 -5.45
N PHE A 108 -11.49 -13.16 -4.69
CA PHE A 108 -11.96 -11.87 -5.22
C PHE A 108 -10.84 -10.83 -5.26
N LEU A 109 -9.76 -11.05 -4.51
CA LEU A 109 -8.62 -10.16 -4.46
C LEU A 109 -7.69 -10.32 -5.68
N ILE A 110 -7.57 -11.53 -6.24
CA ILE A 110 -6.62 -11.87 -7.30
C ILE A 110 -7.36 -12.59 -8.44
N GLN A 111 -7.18 -12.16 -9.70
CA GLN A 111 -7.89 -12.78 -10.83
C GLN A 111 -7.21 -14.06 -11.34
N SER A 112 -5.88 -14.14 -11.27
CA SER A 112 -5.13 -15.36 -11.61
C SER A 112 -3.70 -15.28 -11.08
N ILE A 113 -3.18 -16.42 -10.61
CA ILE A 113 -1.77 -16.61 -10.23
C ILE A 113 -1.17 -17.53 -11.29
N ASN A 114 -0.31 -17.00 -12.16
CA ASN A 114 0.23 -17.77 -13.28
C ASN A 114 1.52 -18.52 -12.93
N ASN A 115 2.39 -17.94 -12.08
CA ASN A 115 3.77 -18.42 -11.83
C ASN A 115 4.09 -18.65 -10.34
N GLY A 116 3.06 -18.93 -9.52
CA GLY A 116 3.20 -18.99 -8.06
C GLY A 116 3.15 -17.60 -7.40
N ILE A 117 2.72 -17.56 -6.14
CA ILE A 117 2.38 -16.29 -5.48
C ILE A 117 3.59 -15.40 -5.19
N THR A 118 4.74 -16.00 -4.87
CA THR A 118 5.99 -15.28 -4.59
C THR A 118 6.50 -14.56 -5.83
N SER A 119 6.55 -15.26 -6.97
CA SER A 119 6.95 -14.67 -8.26
C SER A 119 6.01 -13.56 -8.69
N ASP A 120 4.70 -13.77 -8.51
CA ASP A 120 3.69 -12.76 -8.82
C ASP A 120 3.85 -11.54 -7.91
N PHE A 121 4.15 -11.72 -6.63
CA PHE A 121 4.42 -10.63 -5.69
C PHE A 121 5.62 -9.80 -6.12
N GLU A 122 6.75 -10.41 -6.47
CA GLU A 122 7.97 -9.68 -6.85
C GLU A 122 7.77 -8.77 -8.06
N GLN A 123 7.03 -9.25 -9.06
CA GLN A 123 6.77 -8.57 -10.34
C GLN A 123 5.61 -7.58 -10.29
N SER A 124 4.83 -7.60 -9.21
CA SER A 124 3.62 -6.80 -9.06
C SER A 124 3.88 -5.35 -8.65
N ASP A 125 2.95 -4.48 -9.04
CA ASP A 125 2.86 -3.12 -8.53
C ASP A 125 2.32 -3.08 -7.09
N SER A 126 2.42 -1.92 -6.43
CA SER A 126 2.05 -1.79 -5.01
C SER A 126 0.59 -2.20 -4.72
N PRO A 127 -0.41 -1.78 -5.52
CA PRO A 127 -1.80 -2.22 -5.31
C PRO A 127 -1.97 -3.74 -5.40
N ARG A 128 -1.35 -4.41 -6.38
CA ARG A 128 -1.44 -5.87 -6.51
C ARG A 128 -0.69 -6.58 -5.40
N LYS A 129 0.47 -6.08 -4.97
CA LYS A 129 1.21 -6.59 -3.80
C LYS A 129 0.34 -6.60 -2.53
N VAL A 130 -0.41 -5.51 -2.28
CA VAL A 130 -1.34 -5.44 -1.15
C VAL A 130 -2.45 -6.50 -1.27
N ARG A 131 -3.03 -6.67 -2.46
CA ARG A 131 -4.05 -7.70 -2.72
C ARG A 131 -3.52 -9.12 -2.50
N LEU A 132 -2.30 -9.42 -2.96
CA LEU A 132 -1.63 -10.71 -2.78
C LEU A 132 -1.42 -11.02 -1.30
N VAL A 133 -0.85 -10.09 -0.54
CA VAL A 133 -0.63 -10.23 0.91
C VAL A 133 -1.96 -10.45 1.65
N LEU A 134 -2.99 -9.68 1.32
CA LEU A 134 -4.31 -9.82 1.96
C LEU A 134 -4.95 -11.19 1.66
N SER A 135 -4.80 -11.72 0.45
CA SER A 135 -5.35 -13.03 0.10
C SER A 135 -4.67 -14.14 0.90
N GLU A 136 -3.34 -14.09 1.07
CA GLU A 136 -2.61 -15.05 1.91
C GLU A 136 -2.98 -14.95 3.38
N LEU A 137 -3.13 -13.73 3.91
CA LEU A 137 -3.58 -13.52 5.29
C LEU A 137 -4.97 -14.13 5.52
N LEU A 138 -5.91 -13.92 4.58
CA LEU A 138 -7.25 -14.51 4.67
C LEU A 138 -7.23 -16.04 4.51
N LEU A 139 -6.33 -16.58 3.69
CA LEU A 139 -6.15 -18.02 3.55
C LEU A 139 -5.65 -18.64 4.85
N MET A 140 -4.61 -18.08 5.45
CA MET A 140 -4.10 -18.54 6.75
C MET A 140 -5.18 -18.40 7.84
N GLN A 141 -5.93 -17.30 7.86
CA GLN A 141 -7.03 -17.12 8.81
C GLN A 141 -8.10 -18.23 8.66
N ALA A 142 -8.47 -18.59 7.43
CA ALA A 142 -9.42 -19.67 7.18
C ALA A 142 -8.88 -21.03 7.66
N GLN A 143 -7.64 -21.36 7.32
CA GLN A 143 -6.98 -22.60 7.75
C GLN A 143 -6.89 -22.71 9.29
N LEU A 144 -6.51 -21.62 9.96
CA LEU A 144 -6.46 -21.56 11.43
C LEU A 144 -7.84 -21.72 12.06
N THR A 145 -8.87 -21.16 11.44
CA THR A 145 -10.26 -21.30 11.93
C THR A 145 -10.71 -22.75 11.85
N GLU A 146 -10.48 -23.42 10.71
CA GLU A 146 -10.81 -24.84 10.53
C GLU A 146 -10.01 -25.75 11.46
N TYR A 147 -8.71 -25.49 11.59
CA TYR A 147 -7.84 -26.23 12.51
C TYR A 147 -8.38 -26.18 13.93
N ASN A 148 -8.77 -24.99 14.41
CA ASN A 148 -9.31 -24.83 15.76
C ASN A 148 -10.68 -25.51 15.94
N GLN A 149 -11.54 -25.50 14.91
CA GLN A 149 -12.83 -26.20 14.95
C GLN A 149 -12.67 -27.72 14.95
N ASN A 150 -11.71 -28.24 14.19
CA ASN A 150 -11.45 -29.67 14.04
C ASN A 150 -10.48 -30.24 15.08
N LYS A 151 -9.95 -29.42 15.98
CA LYS A 151 -9.00 -29.83 17.04
C LYS A 151 -9.52 -30.96 17.94
N ASN A 152 -10.84 -31.07 18.11
CA ASN A 152 -11.49 -32.11 18.92
C ASN A 152 -11.97 -33.31 18.08
N SER A 153 -11.77 -33.26 16.76
CA SER A 153 -12.13 -34.30 15.81
C SER A 153 -10.85 -35.06 15.43
N ASN A 154 -10.90 -36.39 15.28
CA ASN A 154 -9.76 -37.22 14.85
C ASN A 154 -9.37 -37.01 13.36
N VAL A 155 -9.60 -35.81 12.82
CA VAL A 155 -9.28 -35.44 11.44
C VAL A 155 -7.96 -34.67 11.47
N GLU A 156 -6.91 -35.23 10.86
CA GLU A 156 -5.65 -34.51 10.62
C GLU A 156 -5.91 -33.31 9.71
N CYS A 157 -6.13 -32.14 10.30
CA CYS A 157 -6.18 -30.87 9.60
C CYS A 157 -4.80 -30.21 9.75
N GLY A 158 -4.00 -30.19 8.68
CA GLY A 158 -2.72 -29.49 8.65
C GLY A 158 -2.89 -28.05 8.19
N VAL A 159 -2.28 -27.10 8.90
CA VAL A 159 -2.11 -25.71 8.40
C VAL A 159 -0.98 -25.74 7.38
N LYS A 160 -1.25 -25.27 6.15
CA LYS A 160 -0.22 -25.19 5.12
C LYS A 160 0.56 -23.89 5.32
N PRO A 161 1.90 -23.93 5.28
CA PRO A 161 2.70 -22.72 5.36
C PRO A 161 2.52 -21.89 4.07
N SER A 162 2.74 -20.58 4.17
CA SER A 162 2.52 -19.64 3.07
C SER A 162 3.82 -19.40 2.35
N GLU A 163 3.88 -19.70 1.04
CA GLU A 163 5.08 -19.48 0.22
C GLU A 163 5.53 -18.00 0.22
N LEU A 164 4.61 -17.07 0.45
CA LEU A 164 4.89 -15.64 0.53
C LEU A 164 5.58 -15.25 1.84
N PHE A 165 5.24 -15.93 2.95
CA PHE A 165 5.76 -15.62 4.30
C PHE A 165 6.84 -16.59 4.78
N ASP A 166 7.07 -17.70 4.06
CA ASP A 166 8.05 -18.74 4.40
C ASP A 166 9.50 -18.32 4.13
N ASN A 167 9.71 -17.25 3.37
CA ASN A 167 11.05 -16.73 3.10
C ASN A 167 11.41 -15.67 4.14
N ASP A 168 12.58 -15.80 4.77
CA ASP A 168 13.22 -14.79 5.66
C ASP A 168 13.60 -13.49 4.95
N VAL A 169 12.91 -13.13 3.86
CA VAL A 169 13.19 -11.92 3.10
C VAL A 169 12.28 -10.81 3.62
N TYR A 170 12.61 -10.29 4.80
CA TYR A 170 12.57 -8.87 5.20
C TYR A 170 13.21 -8.67 6.59
#